data_AF-A0A6A6U456-F1
#
_entry.id   AF-A0A6A6U456-F1
#
_cell.length_a   1.000
_cell.length_b   1.000
_cell.length_c   1.000
_cell.angle_alpha   90.00
_cell.angle_beta   90.00
_cell.angle_gamma   90.00
#
_symmetry.space_group_name_H-M   'P 1'
#
loop_
_entity.id
_entity.type
_entity.pdbx_description
1 polymer ?
#
loop_
_entity_poly.entity_id
_entity_poly.type
_entity_poly.pdbx_seq_one_letter_code
_entity_poly.pdbx_strand_id
1 'polypeptide(L)'
;MTKDKNKKQKKQKQDHKATEKDAIPAGQEDMHHEPKAELKLQDSHPDQSRNSDFDAFYLRKVTMELQEDLDKIRSAVDFKDSSLPILISALQQGSSLFSEAEKSRIMGEEASVHTK
;
A
#
# COMPACT_ATOMS: atom_id res chain seq x y z
N MET A 1 60.68 -21.13 -8.52
CA MET A 1 60.23 -22.51 -8.21
C MET A 1 59.16 -22.40 -7.15
N THR A 2 57.92 -22.88 -7.24
CA THR A 2 57.15 -23.57 -8.28
C THR A 2 55.67 -23.36 -7.89
N LYS A 3 54.77 -23.26 -8.88
CA LYS A 3 53.32 -23.13 -8.71
C LYS A 3 52.68 -24.52 -8.53
N ASP A 4 51.73 -24.66 -7.59
CA ASP A 4 50.70 -25.73 -7.55
C ASP A 4 49.44 -25.09 -6.90
N LYS A 5 48.24 -24.91 -7.48
CA LYS A 5 47.34 -25.65 -8.41
C LYS A 5 46.68 -26.92 -7.85
N ASN A 6 45.49 -26.79 -7.27
CA ASN A 6 44.32 -27.71 -7.40
C ASN A 6 43.15 -27.17 -6.53
N LYS A 7 41.84 -27.33 -6.75
CA LYS A 7 41.01 -28.12 -7.69
C LYS A 7 39.55 -27.63 -7.49
N LYS A 8 38.94 -26.97 -8.48
CA LYS A 8 37.79 -27.43 -9.30
C LYS A 8 36.55 -27.95 -8.55
N GLN A 9 35.42 -27.25 -8.73
CA GLN A 9 34.06 -27.75 -9.06
C GLN A 9 33.13 -26.53 -9.28
N LYS A 10 32.95 -26.01 -10.50
CA LYS A 10 32.10 -26.44 -11.64
C LYS A 10 30.58 -26.19 -11.46
N LYS A 11 30.21 -24.92 -11.70
CA LYS A 11 29.12 -24.41 -12.56
C LYS A 11 28.14 -25.48 -13.11
N GLN A 12 26.87 -25.39 -12.72
CA GLN A 12 25.74 -25.99 -13.44
C GLN A 12 24.92 -24.88 -14.10
N LYS A 13 24.78 -24.97 -15.41
CA LYS A 13 23.89 -24.19 -16.28
C LYS A 13 23.20 -25.20 -17.21
N GLN A 14 21.87 -25.14 -17.23
CA GLN A 14 21.00 -25.09 -18.42
C GLN A 14 21.03 -26.25 -19.45
N ASP A 15 19.90 -26.97 -19.60
CA ASP A 15 18.94 -26.83 -20.72
C ASP A 15 18.20 -28.13 -21.16
N HIS A 16 16.90 -27.96 -21.34
CA HIS A 16 15.91 -28.56 -22.26
C HIS A 16 16.02 -30.02 -22.74
N LYS A 17 14.94 -30.78 -22.51
CA LYS A 17 14.51 -31.87 -23.40
C LYS A 17 12.99 -31.85 -23.58
N ALA A 18 12.55 -31.50 -24.79
CA ALA A 18 11.18 -31.65 -25.26
C ALA A 18 10.89 -33.13 -25.56
N THR A 19 9.66 -33.57 -25.35
CA THR A 19 9.07 -34.71 -26.08
C THR A 19 7.56 -34.45 -26.18
N GLU A 20 7.15 -34.14 -27.41
CA GLU A 20 5.78 -33.97 -27.89
C GLU A 20 5.27 -35.33 -28.36
N LYS A 21 3.98 -35.65 -28.10
CA LYS A 21 3.05 -36.31 -29.04
C LYS A 21 1.68 -36.57 -28.41
N ASP A 22 0.70 -35.82 -28.92
CA ASP A 22 -0.65 -36.23 -29.34
C ASP A 22 -1.62 -36.90 -28.33
N ALA A 23 -2.61 -36.11 -27.87
CA ALA A 23 -4.02 -36.26 -28.27
C ALA A 23 -4.96 -35.34 -27.47
N ILE A 24 -5.74 -34.50 -28.18
CA ILE A 24 -6.92 -33.78 -27.67
C ILE A 24 -8.17 -34.57 -28.13
N PRO A 25 -9.16 -34.82 -27.26
CA PRO A 25 -10.48 -34.17 -27.44
C PRO A 25 -10.99 -33.64 -26.07
N ALA A 26 -11.30 -32.35 -25.96
CA ALA A 26 -12.58 -31.73 -26.30
C ALA A 26 -13.72 -32.14 -25.34
N GLY A 27 -14.10 -31.20 -24.46
CA GLY A 27 -15.32 -31.26 -23.65
C GLY A 27 -15.24 -30.40 -22.39
N GLN A 28 -15.75 -29.17 -22.49
CA GLN A 28 -16.33 -28.23 -21.49
C GLN A 28 -16.28 -28.66 -20.00
N GLU A 29 -15.96 -27.79 -19.04
CA GLU A 29 -16.76 -26.62 -18.66
C GLU A 29 -15.93 -25.49 -18.00
N ASP A 30 -16.40 -24.27 -18.24
CA ASP A 30 -16.01 -23.01 -17.61
C ASP A 30 -15.87 -23.09 -16.09
N MET A 31 -14.70 -22.75 -15.58
CA MET A 31 -14.53 -22.28 -14.20
C MET A 31 -13.60 -21.07 -14.24
N HIS A 32 -14.20 -19.89 -14.44
CA HIS A 32 -13.59 -18.59 -14.19
C HIS A 32 -12.88 -18.60 -12.82
N HIS A 33 -11.55 -18.79 -12.80
CA HIS A 33 -10.72 -18.37 -11.69
C HIS A 33 -10.15 -17.00 -12.04
N GLU A 34 -11.00 -16.01 -11.85
CA GLU A 34 -10.58 -14.64 -11.54
C GLU A 34 -9.55 -14.72 -10.39
N PRO A 35 -8.35 -14.12 -10.51
CA PRO A 35 -7.48 -13.99 -9.35
C PRO A 35 -8.11 -12.94 -8.45
N LYS A 36 -9.03 -13.36 -7.58
CA LYS A 36 -9.40 -12.58 -6.40
C LYS A 36 -8.11 -12.39 -5.63
N ALA A 37 -7.55 -11.18 -5.72
CA ALA A 37 -6.54 -10.70 -4.82
C ALA A 37 -7.13 -10.80 -3.42
N GLU A 38 -6.86 -11.91 -2.76
CA GLU A 38 -7.18 -12.11 -1.36
C GLU A 38 -6.28 -11.14 -0.60
N LEU A 39 -6.85 -9.97 -0.30
CA LEU A 39 -6.36 -9.04 0.69
C LEU A 39 -6.20 -9.85 1.97
N LYS A 40 -4.97 -10.29 2.23
CA LYS A 40 -4.56 -10.79 3.52
C LYS A 40 -4.91 -9.70 4.53
N LEU A 41 -6.00 -9.91 5.27
CA LEU A 41 -6.23 -9.28 6.55
C LEU A 41 -5.06 -9.70 7.44
N GLN A 42 -3.98 -8.93 7.34
CA GLN A 42 -2.91 -8.97 8.33
C GLN A 42 -3.55 -8.63 9.66
N ASP A 43 -3.33 -9.49 10.65
CA ASP A 43 -3.68 -9.29 12.05
C ASP A 43 -3.24 -7.88 12.49
N SER A 44 -4.18 -6.95 12.41
CA SER A 44 -4.01 -5.60 12.91
C SER A 44 -3.96 -5.71 14.41
N HIS A 45 -2.78 -5.45 14.98
CA HIS A 45 -2.75 -5.04 16.38
C HIS A 45 -3.81 -3.93 16.56
N PRO A 46 -4.68 -4.03 17.58
CA PRO A 46 -5.79 -3.08 17.74
C PRO A 46 -5.32 -1.63 17.90
N ASP A 47 -4.05 -1.44 18.27
CA ASP A 47 -3.38 -0.15 18.34
C ASP A 47 -3.02 0.42 16.95
N GLN A 48 -2.62 -0.44 16.01
CA GLN A 48 -2.31 -0.06 14.64
C GLN A 48 -3.59 0.30 13.86
N SER A 49 -4.69 -0.43 14.09
CA SER A 49 -5.98 -0.13 13.42
C SER A 49 -6.55 1.21 13.90
N ARG A 50 -6.50 1.50 15.20
CA ARG A 50 -7.01 2.75 15.76
C ARG A 50 -6.23 3.97 15.29
N ASN A 51 -4.90 3.84 15.20
CA ASN A 51 -4.07 4.91 14.64
C ASN A 51 -4.36 5.12 13.15
N SER A 52 -4.52 4.04 12.36
CA SER A 52 -4.89 4.19 10.94
C SER A 52 -6.29 4.79 10.74
N ASP A 53 -7.24 4.48 11.62
CA ASP A 53 -8.59 5.04 11.57
C ASP A 53 -8.57 6.54 11.87
N PHE A 54 -7.79 6.98 12.86
CA PHE A 54 -7.60 8.40 13.16
C PHE A 54 -6.91 9.12 12.00
N ASP A 55 -5.86 8.55 11.41
CA ASP A 55 -5.12 9.20 10.34
C ASP A 55 -6.00 9.43 9.10
N ALA A 56 -6.87 8.45 8.77
CA ALA A 56 -7.87 8.59 7.70
C ALA A 56 -8.93 9.65 8.03
N PHE A 57 -9.44 9.66 9.26
CA PHE A 57 -10.37 10.68 9.75
C PHE A 57 -9.75 12.08 9.68
N TYR A 58 -8.54 12.24 10.22
CA TYR A 58 -7.79 13.49 10.25
C TYR A 58 -7.57 14.02 8.83
N LEU A 59 -7.09 13.17 7.92
CA LEU A 59 -6.84 13.59 6.54
C LEU A 59 -8.12 14.04 5.84
N ARG A 60 -9.23 13.32 6.03
CA ARG A 60 -10.54 13.74 5.49
C ARG A 60 -10.98 15.07 6.08
N LYS A 61 -10.90 15.24 7.40
CA LYS A 61 -11.30 16.49 8.06
C LYS A 61 -10.46 17.66 7.58
N VAL A 62 -9.14 17.56 7.65
CA VAL A 62 -8.24 18.65 7.27
C VAL A 62 -8.37 19.02 5.80
N THR A 63 -8.54 18.04 4.89
CA THR A 63 -8.75 18.35 3.47
C THR A 63 -10.10 19.01 3.18
N MET A 64 -11.14 18.72 3.96
CA MET A 64 -12.43 19.41 3.88
C MET A 64 -12.32 20.85 4.41
N GLU A 65 -11.72 21.05 5.59
CA GLU A 65 -11.61 22.39 6.20
C GLU A 65 -10.67 23.30 5.41
N LEU A 66 -9.63 22.75 4.77
CA LEU A 66 -8.67 23.50 3.95
C LEU A 66 -9.03 23.52 2.46
N GLN A 67 -10.24 23.10 2.06
CA GLN A 67 -10.58 22.92 0.64
C GLN A 67 -10.31 24.18 -0.20
N GLU A 68 -10.74 25.35 0.28
CA GLU A 68 -10.53 26.61 -0.43
C GLU A 68 -9.05 26.95 -0.61
N ASP A 69 -8.23 26.68 0.42
CA ASP A 69 -6.81 26.96 0.38
C ASP A 69 -6.05 25.94 -0.48
N LEU A 70 -6.47 24.67 -0.48
CA LEU A 70 -5.96 23.66 -1.39
C LEU A 70 -6.28 24.00 -2.85
N ASP A 71 -7.47 24.53 -3.12
CA ASP A 71 -7.85 25.00 -4.47
C ASP A 71 -6.99 26.21 -4.90
N LYS A 72 -6.72 27.16 -3.99
CA LYS A 72 -5.81 28.29 -4.25
C LYS A 72 -4.40 27.80 -4.57
N ILE A 73 -3.85 26.92 -3.73
CA ILE A 73 -2.51 26.33 -3.93
C ILE A 73 -2.46 25.62 -5.27
N ARG A 74 -3.48 24.84 -5.61
CA ARG A 74 -3.56 24.13 -6.89
C ARG A 74 -3.65 25.06 -8.10
N SER A 75 -4.30 26.21 -7.95
CA SER A 75 -4.41 27.23 -9.01
C SER A 75 -3.15 28.10 -9.14
N ALA A 76 -2.20 27.99 -8.22
CA ALA A 76 -0.98 28.78 -8.23
C ALA A 76 -0.07 28.38 -9.40
N VAL A 77 0.56 29.38 -10.03
CA VAL A 77 1.41 29.22 -11.23
C VAL A 77 2.63 28.32 -10.99
N ASP A 78 3.10 28.25 -9.75
CA ASP A 78 4.26 27.50 -9.31
C ASP A 78 3.92 26.09 -8.79
N PHE A 79 2.63 25.76 -8.64
CA PHE A 79 2.21 24.42 -8.24
C PHE A 79 2.35 23.43 -9.40
N LYS A 80 3.14 22.38 -9.18
CA LYS A 80 3.46 21.36 -10.19
C LYS A 80 3.00 19.99 -9.68
N ASP A 81 2.80 19.05 -10.60
CA ASP A 81 2.48 17.66 -10.24
C ASP A 81 3.52 17.02 -9.32
N SER A 82 4.78 17.44 -9.42
CA SER A 82 5.86 17.01 -8.51
C SER A 82 5.69 17.49 -7.07
N SER A 83 4.88 18.53 -6.84
CA SER A 83 4.61 19.09 -5.51
C SER A 83 3.47 18.36 -4.80
N LEU A 84 2.61 17.64 -5.53
CA LEU A 84 1.48 16.89 -4.94
C LEU A 84 1.93 15.85 -3.90
N PRO A 85 2.94 14.99 -4.15
CA PRO A 85 3.40 14.04 -3.14
C PRO A 85 3.93 14.74 -1.87
N ILE A 86 4.55 15.91 -2.01
CA ILE A 86 5.06 16.70 -0.89
C ILE A 86 3.90 17.23 -0.06
N LEU A 87 2.88 17.80 -0.73
CA LEU A 87 1.67 18.30 -0.08
C LEU A 87 0.93 17.18 0.67
N ILE A 88 0.72 16.03 0.03
CA ILE A 88 0.06 14.87 0.65
C ILE A 88 0.85 14.39 1.87
N SER A 89 2.17 14.27 1.76
CA SER A 89 3.03 13.82 2.86
C SER A 89 3.01 14.81 4.02
N ALA A 90 2.99 16.12 3.75
CA ALA A 90 2.91 17.16 4.78
C ALA A 90 1.56 17.14 5.51
N LEU A 91 0.46 16.97 4.77
CA LEU A 91 -0.87 16.81 5.35
C LEU A 91 -0.93 15.55 6.22
N GLN A 92 -0.46 14.40 5.73
CA GLN A 92 -0.43 13.17 6.52
C GLN A 92 0.42 13.30 7.79
N GLN A 93 1.58 13.97 7.71
CA GLN A 93 2.44 14.23 8.86
C GLN A 93 1.76 15.07 9.93
N GLY A 94 0.81 15.94 9.58
CA GLY A 94 0.06 16.73 10.56
C GLY A 94 -0.68 15.88 11.62
N SER A 95 -1.01 14.62 11.30
CA SER A 95 -1.60 13.68 12.25
C SER A 95 -0.67 13.32 13.44
N SER A 96 0.64 13.45 13.27
CA SER A 96 1.63 13.15 14.31
C SER A 96 1.70 14.21 15.40
N LEU A 97 1.01 15.34 15.23
CA LEU A 97 0.90 16.38 16.25
C LEU A 97 -0.04 15.98 17.40
N PHE A 98 -0.83 14.92 17.22
CA PHE A 98 -1.76 14.42 18.23
C PHE A 98 -1.16 13.21 18.94
N SER A 99 -1.16 13.27 20.27
CA SER A 99 -0.83 12.11 21.10
C SER A 99 -1.93 11.04 21.01
N GLU A 100 -1.59 9.78 21.31
CA GLU A 100 -2.55 8.66 21.29
C GLU A 100 -3.78 8.89 22.19
N ALA A 101 -3.59 9.58 23.32
CA ALA A 101 -4.67 9.96 24.21
C ALA A 101 -5.62 10.98 23.57
N GLU A 102 -5.09 11.96 22.84
CA GLU A 102 -5.89 12.95 22.10
C GLU A 102 -6.62 12.31 20.92
N LYS A 103 -5.91 11.48 20.14
CA LYS A 103 -6.51 10.69 19.05
C LYS A 103 -7.70 9.87 19.57
N SER A 104 -7.53 9.19 20.70
CA SER A 104 -8.58 8.39 21.32
C SER A 104 -9.77 9.21 21.79
N ARG A 105 -9.54 10.41 22.35
CA ARG A 105 -10.62 11.31 22.79
C ARG A 105 -11.44 11.82 21.60
N ILE A 106 -10.76 12.28 20.54
CA ILE A 106 -11.40 12.82 19.33
C ILE A 106 -12.24 11.73 18.64
N MET A 107 -11.70 10.52 18.48
CA MET A 107 -12.45 9.41 17.88
C MET A 107 -13.63 8.97 18.74
N GLY A 108 -13.51 9.04 20.06
CA GLY A 108 -14.61 8.78 21.00
C GLY A 108 -15.73 9.83 20.93
N GLU A 109 -15.38 11.10 20.76
CA GLU A 109 -16.34 12.20 20.57
C GLU A 109 -17.10 12.04 19.24
N GLU A 110 -16.41 11.79 18.12
CA GLU A 110 -17.02 11.60 16.80
C GLU A 110 -17.96 10.38 16.75
N ALA A 111 -17.59 9.26 17.38
CA ALA A 111 -18.45 8.08 17.47
C ALA A 111 -19.77 8.37 18.21
N SER A 112 -19.76 9.31 19.16
CA SER A 112 -20.96 9.72 19.88
C SER A 112 -21.86 10.67 19.08
N VAL A 113 -21.34 11.39 18.09
CA VAL A 113 -22.10 12.39 17.31
C VAL A 113 -22.96 11.73 16.21
N HIS A 114 -22.59 10.56 15.71
CA HIS A 114 -23.35 9.85 14.64
C HIS A 114 -24.52 8.99 15.14
N THR A 115 -24.80 8.94 16.45
CA THR A 115 -25.83 8.04 17.03
C THR A 115 -27.06 8.79 17.58
N LYS A 116 -27.44 9.95 17.02
CA LYS A 116 -28.59 10.73 17.52
C LYS A 116 -29.48 11.29 16.43
#